data_AF-A0A839PIE7-F1
#
_entry.id   AF-A0A839PIE7-F1
#
_cell.length_a   1.000
_cell.length_b   1.000
_cell.length_c   1.000
_cell.angle_alpha   90.00
_cell.angle_beta   90.00
_cell.angle_gamma   90.00
#
_symmetry.space_group_name_H-M   'P 1'
#
loop_
_entity.id
_entity.type
_entity.pdbx_description
1 polymer ?
#
loop_
_entity_poly.entity_id
_entity_poly.type
_entity_poly.pdbx_seq_one_letter_code
_entity_poly.pdbx_strand_id
1 'polypeptide(L)' 'MESVLAVVACLSTQPLCEVHVLSDPLPRVQCVSISQPLAAQWAGQHPNQKISRIFCADPKELNNMLGRSRA' A
#
# COMPACT_ATOMS: atom_id res chain seq x y z
N MET A 1 -7.67 -14.13 9.14
CA MET A 1 -6.65 -13.82 8.12
C MET A 1 -6.32 -12.35 8.28
N GLU A 2 -5.09 -12.06 8.67
CA GLU A 2 -4.60 -10.69 8.84
C GLU A 2 -4.15 -10.13 7.49
N SER A 3 -4.17 -8.83 7.34
CA SER A 3 -3.85 -8.12 6.10
C SER A 3 -3.22 -6.79 6.43
N VAL A 4 -2.35 -6.33 5.54
CA VAL A 4 -1.70 -5.03 5.60
C VAL A 4 -2.25 -4.18 4.47
N LEU A 5 -2.61 -2.94 4.78
CA LEU A 5 -2.96 -1.95 3.77
C LEU A 5 -1.68 -1.41 3.14
N ALA A 6 -1.58 -1.52 1.82
CA ALA A 6 -0.51 -0.92 1.06
C ALA A 6 -1.05 -0.22 -0.20
N VAL A 7 -0.29 0.77 -0.66
CA VAL A 7 -0.56 1.48 -1.91
C VAL A 7 0.65 1.36 -2.82
N VAL A 8 0.41 1.15 -4.12
CA VAL A 8 1.41 1.44 -5.14
C VAL A 8 1.22 2.89 -5.55
N ALA A 9 2.25 3.69 -5.42
CA ALA A 9 2.23 5.09 -5.83
C ALA A 9 3.39 5.39 -6.75
N CYS A 10 3.10 6.15 -7.81
CA CYS A 10 4.08 6.50 -8.83
C CYS A 10 4.31 8.00 -8.83
N LEU A 11 5.53 8.43 -9.14
CA LEU A 11 5.81 9.84 -9.36
C LEU A 11 4.97 10.35 -10.54
N SER A 12 4.39 11.55 -10.41
CA SER A 12 3.58 12.12 -11.50
C SER A 12 4.39 12.42 -12.77
N THR A 13 5.71 12.54 -12.64
CA THR A 13 6.63 12.94 -13.70
C THR A 13 7.49 11.80 -14.24
N GLN A 14 7.50 10.63 -13.59
CA GLN A 14 8.35 9.49 -13.96
C GLN A 14 7.63 8.17 -13.70
N PRO A 15 7.87 7.11 -14.49
CA PRO A 15 7.24 5.80 -14.30
C PRO A 15 7.76 5.03 -13.08
N LEU A 16 8.45 5.70 -12.14
CA LEU A 16 8.94 5.07 -10.92
C LEU A 16 7.78 4.92 -9.93
N CYS A 17 7.45 3.67 -9.62
CA CYS A 17 6.40 3.31 -8.68
C CYS A 17 7.00 2.60 -7.47
N GLU A 18 6.54 2.98 -6.29
CA GLU A 18 6.94 2.40 -5.02
C GLU A 18 5.71 1.89 -4.26
N VAL A 19 5.94 0.92 -3.38
CA VAL A 19 4.91 0.38 -2.51
C VAL A 19 5.07 0.98 -1.13
N HIS A 20 4.00 1.59 -0.62
CA HIS A 20 3.96 2.17 0.72
C HIS A 20 2.97 1.41 1.59
N VAL A 21 3.43 0.99 2.77
CA VAL A 21 2.59 0.35 3.78
C VAL A 21 1.95 1.42 4.64
N LEU A 22 0.63 1.39 4.77
CA LEU A 22 -0.17 2.41 5.47
C LEU A 22 -0.74 1.93 6.80
N SER A 23 -0.60 0.64 7.14
CA SER A 23 -1.13 0.09 8.39
C SER A 23 -0.26 -1.06 8.92
N ASP A 24 -0.37 -1.30 10.22
CA ASP A 24 0.00 -2.59 10.82
C ASP A 24 -0.93 -3.72 10.33
N PRO A 25 -0.58 -5.00 10.54
CA PRO A 25 -1.48 -6.11 10.24
C PRO A 25 -2.80 -6.00 11.00
N LEU A 26 -3.92 -6.14 10.28
CA LEU A 26 -5.27 -6.10 10.84
C LEU A 26 -6.20 -7.11 10.15
N PRO A 27 -7.36 -7.46 10.72
CA PRO A 27 -8.33 -8.33 10.06
C PRO A 27 -8.70 -7.81 8.67
N ARG A 28 -8.73 -8.70 7.67
CA ARG A 28 -8.98 -8.32 6.26
C ARG A 28 -10.20 -7.41 6.06
N VAL A 29 -11.30 -7.69 6.77
CA VAL A 29 -12.52 -6.87 6.72
C VAL A 29 -12.23 -5.43 7.16
N GLN A 30 -11.52 -5.25 8.27
CA GLN A 30 -11.13 -3.93 8.76
C GLN A 30 -10.16 -3.24 7.78
N CYS A 31 -9.22 -3.97 7.18
CA CYS A 31 -8.32 -3.42 6.16
C CYS A 31 -9.10 -2.83 4.98
N VAL A 32 -10.08 -3.56 4.46
CA VAL A 32 -10.94 -3.07 3.38
C VAL A 32 -11.72 -1.83 3.82
N SER A 33 -12.29 -1.84 5.03
CA SER A 33 -13.04 -0.70 5.57
C SER A 33 -12.21 0.58 5.71
N ILE A 34 -10.93 0.47 6.10
CA ILE A 34 -10.06 1.64 6.30
C ILE A 34 -9.21 2.00 5.07
N SER A 35 -9.27 1.18 4.01
CA SER A 35 -8.38 1.30 2.85
C SER A 35 -8.47 2.66 2.15
N GLN A 36 -9.68 3.10 1.83
CA GLN A 36 -9.94 4.36 1.14
C GLN A 36 -9.59 5.60 1.98
N PRO A 37 -10.03 5.75 3.24
CA PRO A 37 -9.69 6.93 4.02
C PRO A 37 -8.19 7.07 4.27
N LEU A 38 -7.47 5.96 4.55
CA LEU A 38 -6.02 6.01 4.74
C LEU A 38 -5.27 6.30 3.43
N ALA A 39 -5.71 5.73 2.31
CA ALA A 39 -5.14 6.04 1.00
C ALA A 39 -5.35 7.53 0.63
N ALA A 40 -6.53 8.09 0.92
CA ALA A 40 -6.81 9.51 0.69
C ALA A 40 -5.95 10.42 1.57
N GLN A 41 -5.79 10.08 2.86
CA GLN A 41 -4.89 10.80 3.77
C GLN A 41 -3.45 10.77 3.26
N TRP A 42 -2.97 9.60 2.84
CA TRP A 42 -1.64 9.43 2.27
C TRP A 42 -1.47 10.28 1.01
N ALA A 43 -2.45 10.27 0.09
CA ALA A 43 -2.41 11.08 -1.13
C ALA A 43 -2.33 12.59 -0.82
N GLY A 44 -3.04 13.07 0.19
CA GLY A 44 -2.95 14.45 0.65
C GLY A 44 -1.57 14.85 1.20
N GLN A 45 -0.82 13.89 1.73
CA GLN A 45 0.55 14.09 2.23
C GLN A 45 1.61 13.98 1.13
N HIS A 46 1.28 13.39 -0.03
CA HIS A 46 2.22 13.10 -1.11
C HIS A 46 1.75 13.72 -2.44
N PRO A 47 1.73 15.06 -2.58
CA PRO A 47 1.11 15.75 -3.71
C PRO A 47 1.79 15.48 -5.07
N ASN A 48 3.04 15.02 -5.07
CA ASN A 48 3.79 14.69 -6.29
C ASN A 48 3.61 13.24 -6.74
N GLN A 49 2.93 12.41 -5.95
CA GLN A 49 2.72 11.00 -6.22
C GLN A 49 1.24 10.72 -6.53
N LYS A 50 1.01 9.78 -7.43
CA LYS A 50 -0.32 9.27 -7.77
C LYS A 50 -0.43 7.81 -7.35
N ILE A 51 -1.44 7.50 -6.56
CA ILE A 51 -1.79 6.12 -6.23
C ILE A 51 -2.28 5.43 -7.50
N SER A 52 -1.58 4.38 -7.92
CA SER A 52 -1.97 3.53 -9.05
C SER A 52 -2.76 2.29 -8.60
N ARG A 53 -2.53 1.83 -7.35
CA ARG A 53 -3.25 0.68 -6.78
C ARG A 53 -3.32 0.78 -5.26
N ILE A 54 -4.44 0.35 -4.69
CA ILE A 54 -4.64 0.16 -3.25
C ILE A 54 -4.93 -1.33 -3.04
N PHE A 55 -4.29 -1.95 -2.06
CA PHE A 55 -4.53 -3.37 -1.79
C PHE A 55 -4.36 -3.72 -0.31
N CYS A 56 -5.19 -4.67 0.12
CA CYS A 56 -5.07 -5.37 1.39
C CYS A 56 -4.49 -6.75 1.10
N ALA A 57 -3.21 -6.95 1.40
CA ALA A 57 -2.51 -8.21 1.15
C ALA A 57 -2.11 -8.89 2.46
N ASP A 58 -1.93 -10.21 2.40
CA ASP A 58 -1.26 -10.92 3.49
C ASP A 58 0.19 -10.39 3.63
N PRO A 59 0.73 -10.23 4.86
CA PRO A 59 2.10 -9.77 5.05
C PRO A 59 3.15 -10.57 4.27
N LYS A 60 2.95 -11.88 4.09
CA LYS A 60 3.86 -12.73 3.29
C LYS A 60 3.75 -12.41 1.80
N GLU A 61 2.54 -12.23 1.29
CA GLU A 61 2.31 -11.83 -0.11
C GLU A 61 2.94 -10.47 -0.39
N LEU A 62 2.78 -9.51 0.52
CA LEU A 62 3.38 -8.19 0.40
C LEU A 62 4.91 -8.28 0.36
N ASN A 63 5.54 -9.06 1.24
CA ASN A 63 6.99 -9.24 1.22
C ASN A 63 7.49 -9.85 -0.10
N ASN A 64 6.74 -10.79 -0.67
CA ASN A 64 7.04 -11.36 -1.98
C ASN A 64 6.91 -10.32 -3.10
N MET A 65 5.86 -9.47 -3.07
CA MET A 65 5.69 -8.38 -4.04
C MET A 65 6.78 -7.31 -3.95
N LEU A 66 7.28 -7.04 -2.74
CA LEU A 66 8.36 -6.09 -2.49
C LEU A 66 9.74 -6.62 -2.90
N GLY A 67 9.85 -7.84 -3.41
CA GLY A 67 11.14 -8.45 -3.71
C GLY A 67 12.01 -8.67 -2.45
N ARG A 68 11.42 -8.64 -1.24
CA ARG A 68 12.09 -9.02 0.01
C ARG A 68 12.16 -10.54 0.14
N SER A 69 12.56 -11.21 -0.93
CA SER A 69 13.20 -12.52 -0.84
C SER A 69 14.63 -12.25 -0.38
N ARG A 70 14.86 -12.40 0.93
CA ARG A 70 16.20 -12.34 1.55
C ARG A 70 17.21 -13.11 0.70
N ALA A 71 18.30 -12.45 0.33
CA ALA A 71 19.61 -13.07 0.25
C ALA A 71 20.08 -13.44 1.66
#